data_AF-A0A3C1YZE3-F1
#
_entry.id   AF-A0A3C1YZE3-F1
#
_cell.length_a   1.000
_cell.length_b   1.000
_cell.length_c   1.000
_cell.angle_alpha   90.00
_cell.angle_beta   90.00
_cell.angle_gamma   90.00
#
_symmetry.space_group_name_H-M   'P 1'
#
loop_
_entity.id
_entity.type
_entity.pdbx_description
1 polymer ?
#
loop_
_entity_poly.entity_id
_entity_poly.type
_entity_poly.pdbx_seq_one_letter_code
_entity_poly.pdbx_strand_id
1 'polypeptide(L)'
;MAGWIDRWRSATVALGCVQEAEIRSRGGRVSRKSFFAVVGTGVLFSLYGTRRPMSWLVTAKHVFADPAEDWRPSTLGMVFPDSHRRGPAQIVDLPLQLTKAGRRCWFPHPDRGVDLACLPLPLHPRESKSGRPTSIAWMDIAATVDLYEGAPVVVLGYPAAFDIPDSPRAIVRQGIVSWVSPTRPGSEVFLIDSHVFPGNSGGPVFRLPDNMDRAGRRPDEGGITLLGIVTQARIQSLPLLAGGKQVDLYVEGKKASEPLLTPSFLGLGLVEPAFRIKQLLVSATNRHRRRKACAP
;
A
#
# COMPACT_ATOMS: atom_id res chain seq x y z
N MET A 1 -12.25 24.00 -2.61
CA MET A 1 -10.82 24.24 -2.31
C MET A 1 -10.14 22.90 -2.13
N ALA A 2 -9.01 22.66 -2.79
CA ALA A 2 -8.22 21.45 -2.55
C ALA A 2 -7.49 21.59 -1.21
N GLY A 3 -7.64 20.60 -0.33
CA GLY A 3 -6.92 20.52 0.94
C GLY A 3 -5.46 20.10 0.74
N TRP A 4 -4.62 20.33 1.74
CA TRP A 4 -3.20 19.97 1.70
C TRP A 4 -2.95 18.49 1.33
N ILE A 5 -3.89 17.62 1.71
CA ILE A 5 -3.79 16.16 1.56
C ILE A 5 -4.16 15.66 0.17
N ASP A 6 -4.85 16.49 -0.63
CA ASP A 6 -5.44 16.05 -1.89
C ASP A 6 -4.36 15.64 -2.89
N ARG A 7 -3.22 16.34 -2.93
CA ARG A 7 -2.10 15.94 -3.80
C ARG A 7 -1.57 14.53 -3.48
N TRP A 8 -1.53 14.17 -2.20
CA TRP A 8 -1.04 12.88 -1.73
C TRP A 8 -2.06 11.78 -1.99
N ARG A 9 -3.34 12.07 -1.75
CA ARG A 9 -4.45 11.18 -2.10
C ARG A 9 -4.52 10.93 -3.59
N SER A 10 -4.37 11.95 -4.43
CA SER A 10 -4.38 11.82 -5.90
C SER A 10 -3.22 10.98 -6.44
N ALA A 11 -2.12 10.85 -5.69
CA ALA A 11 -1.00 9.96 -6.01
C ALA A 11 -1.13 8.55 -5.41
N THR A 12 -2.14 8.30 -4.57
CA THR A 12 -2.37 7.02 -3.89
C THR A 12 -3.51 6.29 -4.59
N VAL A 13 -3.28 5.04 -5.00
CA VAL A 13 -4.20 4.22 -5.81
C VAL A 13 -4.55 2.92 -5.11
N ALA A 14 -5.73 2.38 -5.39
CA ALA A 14 -6.12 1.06 -4.91
C ALA A 14 -5.66 -0.03 -5.88
N LEU A 15 -5.17 -1.14 -5.35
CA LEU A 15 -4.71 -2.30 -6.09
C LEU A 15 -5.53 -3.52 -5.67
N GLY A 16 -6.03 -4.29 -6.63
CA GLY A 16 -6.98 -5.36 -6.31
C GLY A 16 -7.41 -6.20 -7.49
N CYS A 17 -8.37 -7.09 -7.24
CA CYS A 17 -8.93 -7.97 -8.25
C CYS A 17 -10.46 -7.80 -8.31
N VAL A 18 -11.05 -8.06 -9.47
CA VAL A 18 -12.50 -8.15 -9.57
C VAL A 18 -12.91 -9.53 -9.11
N GLN A 19 -13.78 -9.59 -8.10
CA GLN A 19 -14.37 -10.82 -7.59
C GLN A 19 -15.87 -10.79 -7.85
N GLU A 20 -16.45 -11.97 -8.06
CA GLU A 20 -17.89 -12.14 -8.19
C GLU A 20 -18.40 -12.88 -6.95
N ALA A 21 -19.41 -12.32 -6.31
CA ALA A 21 -20.11 -12.98 -5.21
C ALA A 21 -21.61 -13.06 -5.48
N GLU A 22 -22.20 -14.13 -4.98
CA GLU A 22 -23.65 -14.30 -4.92
C GLU A 22 -24.17 -13.64 -3.64
N ILE A 23 -24.87 -12.52 -3.81
CA ILE A 23 -25.49 -11.78 -2.72
C ILE A 23 -26.92 -12.27 -2.59
N ARG A 24 -27.27 -12.81 -1.42
CA ARG A 24 -28.65 -13.13 -1.06
C ARG A 24 -29.29 -11.90 -0.45
N SER A 25 -30.32 -11.36 -1.11
CA SER A 25 -31.13 -10.30 -0.54
C SER A 25 -31.97 -10.83 0.64
N ARG A 26 -32.42 -9.92 1.53
CA ARG A 26 -33.34 -10.26 2.64
C ARG A 26 -34.63 -10.96 2.18
N GLY A 27 -35.01 -10.81 0.90
CA GLY A 27 -36.16 -11.49 0.29
C GLY A 27 -35.83 -12.81 -0.40
N GLY A 28 -34.65 -13.40 -0.17
CA GLY A 28 -34.25 -14.69 -0.74
C GLY A 28 -33.79 -14.64 -2.21
N ARG A 29 -33.85 -13.47 -2.86
CA ARG A 29 -33.36 -13.32 -4.24
C ARG A 29 -31.83 -13.33 -4.26
N VAL A 30 -31.24 -14.29 -4.97
CA VAL A 30 -29.81 -14.38 -5.24
C VAL A 30 -29.48 -13.49 -6.44
N SER A 31 -28.55 -12.56 -6.29
CA SER A 31 -27.98 -11.80 -7.40
C SER A 31 -26.47 -11.98 -7.42
N ARG A 32 -25.89 -12.15 -8.62
CA ARG A 32 -24.44 -12.08 -8.79
C ARG A 32 -24.03 -10.62 -8.89
N LYS A 33 -23.09 -10.21 -8.05
CA LYS A 33 -22.52 -8.87 -8.08
C LYS A 33 -21.00 -8.99 -8.16
N SER A 34 -20.43 -8.35 -9.16
CA SER A 34 -18.99 -8.17 -9.28
C SER A 34 -18.57 -6.96 -8.45
N PHE A 35 -17.52 -7.09 -7.66
CA PHE A 35 -16.97 -6.02 -6.83
C PHE A 35 -15.44 -6.01 -6.90
N PHE A 36 -14.83 -4.88 -6.55
CA PHE A 36 -13.38 -4.75 -6.49
C PHE A 36 -12.89 -5.14 -5.10
N ALA A 37 -12.22 -6.29 -5.01
CA ALA A 37 -11.56 -6.73 -3.80
C ALA A 37 -10.16 -6.11 -3.72
N VAL A 38 -9.95 -5.23 -2.76
CA VAL A 38 -8.64 -4.58 -2.55
C VAL A 38 -7.67 -5.58 -1.96
N VAL A 39 -6.52 -5.70 -2.60
CA VAL A 39 -5.37 -6.51 -2.14
C VAL A 39 -4.35 -5.60 -1.46
N GLY A 40 -4.20 -4.37 -1.93
CA GLY A 40 -3.24 -3.42 -1.39
C GLY A 40 -3.46 -2.01 -1.89
N THR A 41 -2.55 -1.13 -1.46
CA THR A 41 -2.44 0.25 -1.88
C THR A 41 -1.17 0.42 -2.71
N GLY A 42 -1.16 1.35 -3.65
CA GLY A 42 0.03 1.75 -4.36
C GLY A 42 0.19 3.25 -4.43
N VAL A 43 1.40 3.70 -4.72
CA VAL A 43 1.75 5.12 -4.78
C VAL A 43 2.49 5.42 -6.05
N LEU A 44 2.08 6.50 -6.73
CA LEU A 44 2.70 6.96 -7.97
C LEU A 44 3.86 7.90 -7.66
N PHE A 45 5.02 7.60 -8.21
CA PHE A 45 6.22 8.43 -8.15
C PHE A 45 6.61 8.93 -9.54
N SER A 46 7.06 10.18 -9.63
CA SER A 46 7.71 10.71 -10.83
C SER A 46 9.22 10.82 -10.61
N LEU A 47 9.98 10.26 -11.53
CA LEU A 47 11.42 10.45 -11.58
C LEU A 47 11.75 11.53 -12.61
N TYR A 48 12.17 12.70 -12.13
CA TYR A 48 12.70 13.78 -12.96
C TYR A 48 14.06 13.38 -13.55
N GLY A 49 14.34 13.77 -14.81
CA GLY A 49 15.62 13.49 -15.47
C GLY A 49 15.57 12.49 -16.65
N THR A 50 14.39 12.13 -17.14
CA THR A 50 14.23 11.40 -18.41
C THR A 50 13.51 12.27 -19.44
N ARG A 51 13.87 12.20 -20.73
CA ARG A 51 13.25 12.98 -21.82
C ARG A 51 11.73 12.75 -21.96
N ARG A 52 11.18 11.68 -21.34
CA ARG A 52 9.74 11.44 -21.18
C ARG A 52 9.48 11.14 -19.71
N PRO A 53 8.62 11.91 -19.02
CA PRO A 53 8.27 11.62 -17.62
C PRO A 53 7.67 10.21 -17.55
N MET A 54 8.31 9.32 -16.80
CA MET A 54 7.82 7.98 -16.53
C MET A 54 7.35 7.91 -15.10
N SER A 55 6.11 7.47 -14.91
CA SER A 55 5.55 7.22 -13.59
C SER A 55 5.89 5.82 -13.13
N TRP A 56 6.15 5.68 -11.84
CA TRP A 56 6.42 4.40 -11.20
C TRP A 56 5.36 4.16 -10.13
N LEU A 57 4.67 3.03 -10.22
CA LEU A 57 3.86 2.54 -9.13
C LEU A 57 4.77 1.84 -8.13
N VAL A 58 4.79 2.29 -6.89
CA VAL A 58 5.49 1.65 -5.77
C VAL A 58 4.45 1.07 -4.82
N THR A 59 4.69 -0.12 -4.32
CA THR A 59 3.83 -0.81 -3.34
C THR A 59 4.67 -1.82 -2.53
N ALA A 60 4.04 -2.51 -1.59
CA ALA A 60 4.67 -3.63 -0.88
C ALA A 60 4.89 -4.80 -1.85
N LYS A 61 6.00 -5.53 -1.72
CA LYS A 61 6.35 -6.61 -2.66
C LYS A 61 5.34 -7.76 -2.59
N HIS A 62 4.82 -8.10 -1.41
CA HIS A 62 3.79 -9.13 -1.24
C HIS A 62 2.47 -8.83 -1.98
N VAL A 63 2.16 -7.55 -2.26
CA VAL A 63 0.96 -7.18 -3.08
C VAL A 63 1.08 -7.71 -4.51
N PHE A 64 2.29 -7.76 -5.07
CA PHE A 64 2.54 -8.32 -6.41
C PHE A 64 2.85 -9.82 -6.40
N ALA A 65 3.47 -10.32 -5.34
CA ALA A 65 3.72 -11.73 -5.15
C ALA A 65 4.03 -12.04 -3.69
N ASP A 66 3.22 -12.91 -3.08
CA ASP A 66 3.47 -13.45 -1.75
C ASP A 66 3.61 -14.98 -1.83
N PRO A 67 4.85 -15.52 -1.77
CA PRO A 67 5.06 -16.96 -1.77
C PRO A 67 4.50 -17.68 -0.54
N ALA A 68 4.31 -16.99 0.60
CA ALA A 68 3.80 -17.63 1.81
C ALA A 68 2.30 -17.97 1.69
N GLU A 69 1.57 -17.17 0.94
CA GLU A 69 0.12 -17.30 0.71
C GLU A 69 -0.22 -17.87 -0.69
N ASP A 70 0.78 -18.41 -1.40
CA ASP A 70 0.68 -18.84 -2.81
C ASP A 70 0.07 -17.76 -3.75
N TRP A 71 0.28 -16.49 -3.41
CA TRP A 71 -0.27 -15.36 -4.14
C TRP A 71 0.67 -14.94 -5.27
N ARG A 72 0.30 -15.26 -6.53
CA ARG A 72 1.08 -14.89 -7.73
C ARG A 72 0.20 -14.46 -8.92
N PRO A 73 -0.54 -13.35 -8.80
CA PRO A 73 -1.40 -12.88 -9.87
C PRO A 73 -0.60 -12.55 -11.14
N SER A 74 -1.13 -12.95 -12.29
CA SER A 74 -0.59 -12.53 -13.60
C SER A 74 -0.96 -11.09 -13.93
N THR A 75 -2.14 -10.65 -13.46
CA THR A 75 -2.71 -9.32 -13.63
C THR A 75 -3.32 -8.79 -12.35
N LEU A 76 -3.27 -7.48 -12.13
CA LEU A 76 -3.93 -6.80 -11.02
C LEU A 76 -4.68 -5.57 -11.54
N GLY A 77 -5.82 -5.24 -10.98
CA GLY A 77 -6.54 -4.01 -11.29
C GLY A 77 -6.03 -2.84 -10.46
N MET A 78 -5.94 -1.67 -11.08
CA MET A 78 -5.67 -0.40 -10.41
C MET A 78 -6.87 0.53 -10.54
N VAL A 79 -7.22 1.19 -9.43
CA VAL A 79 -8.30 2.18 -9.36
C VAL A 79 -7.72 3.52 -8.86
N PHE A 80 -7.95 4.58 -9.62
CA PHE A 80 -7.53 5.94 -9.30
C PHE A 80 -8.53 6.63 -8.35
N PRO A 81 -8.05 7.54 -7.50
CA PRO A 81 -8.86 8.19 -6.46
C PRO A 81 -10.01 9.05 -6.97
N ASP A 82 -9.84 9.64 -8.15
CA ASP A 82 -10.83 10.49 -8.81
C ASP A 82 -11.66 9.72 -9.86
N SER A 83 -11.61 8.38 -9.86
CA SER A 83 -12.44 7.58 -10.74
C SER A 83 -13.90 7.67 -10.30
N HIS A 84 -14.74 8.19 -11.19
CA HIS A 84 -16.19 8.15 -11.03
C HIS A 84 -16.71 6.87 -11.69
N ARG A 85 -17.19 5.92 -10.87
CA ARG A 85 -17.79 4.69 -11.37
C ARG A 85 -19.03 5.00 -12.21
N ARG A 86 -18.90 4.95 -13.53
CA ARG A 86 -20.04 5.07 -14.46
C ARG A 86 -20.60 3.69 -14.77
N GLY A 87 -21.39 3.17 -13.83
CA GLY A 87 -22.15 1.93 -13.99
C GLY A 87 -21.36 0.63 -13.74
N PRO A 88 -22.02 -0.53 -13.84
CA PRO A 88 -21.49 -1.83 -13.43
C PRO A 88 -20.33 -2.36 -14.28
N ALA A 89 -20.06 -1.76 -15.45
CA ALA A 89 -19.08 -2.26 -16.42
C ALA A 89 -17.63 -1.82 -16.17
N GLN A 90 -17.40 -0.72 -15.42
CA GLN A 90 -16.05 -0.18 -15.21
C GLN A 90 -15.67 -0.21 -13.73
N ILE A 91 -15.22 -1.38 -13.27
CA ILE A 91 -14.77 -1.63 -11.89
C ILE A 91 -13.28 -1.28 -11.71
N VAL A 92 -12.50 -1.34 -12.79
CA VAL A 92 -11.04 -1.11 -12.83
C VAL A 92 -10.72 -0.04 -13.86
N ASP A 93 -9.80 0.87 -13.51
CA ASP A 93 -9.36 1.93 -14.43
C ASP A 93 -8.21 1.49 -15.32
N LEU A 94 -7.24 0.76 -14.74
CA LEU A 94 -6.08 0.26 -15.46
C LEU A 94 -5.75 -1.18 -15.07
N PRO A 95 -5.77 -2.15 -16.00
CA PRO A 95 -5.22 -3.47 -15.76
C PRO A 95 -3.68 -3.42 -15.77
N LEU A 96 -3.07 -3.86 -14.69
CA LEU A 96 -1.63 -3.98 -14.50
C LEU A 96 -1.18 -5.39 -14.88
N GLN A 97 -0.34 -5.51 -15.91
CA GLN A 97 0.29 -6.79 -16.25
C GLN A 97 1.51 -7.01 -15.35
N LEU A 98 1.45 -7.99 -14.44
CA LEU A 98 2.56 -8.31 -13.53
C LEU A 98 3.53 -9.33 -14.14
N THR A 99 3.02 -10.23 -14.98
CA THR A 99 3.81 -11.22 -15.71
C THR A 99 3.40 -11.25 -17.18
N LYS A 100 4.36 -11.22 -18.10
CA LYS A 100 4.14 -11.35 -19.55
C LYS A 100 5.06 -12.43 -20.12
N ALA A 101 4.50 -13.45 -20.77
CA ALA A 101 5.24 -14.59 -21.33
C ALA A 101 6.23 -15.22 -20.31
N GLY A 102 5.76 -15.48 -19.08
CA GLY A 102 6.56 -16.05 -17.99
C GLY A 102 7.58 -15.09 -17.37
N ARG A 103 7.71 -13.85 -17.85
CA ARG A 103 8.66 -12.85 -17.33
C ARG A 103 7.95 -11.79 -16.50
N ARG A 104 8.56 -11.43 -15.38
CA ARG A 104 8.10 -10.38 -14.47
C ARG A 104 8.22 -8.98 -15.08
N CYS A 105 7.13 -8.23 -15.08
CA CYS A 105 7.05 -6.84 -15.55
C CYS A 105 7.43 -5.81 -14.48
N TRP A 106 7.36 -6.17 -13.20
CA TRP A 106 7.74 -5.35 -12.05
C TRP A 106 9.17 -5.65 -11.56
N PHE A 107 9.69 -4.77 -10.71
CA PHE A 107 11.03 -4.85 -10.13
C PHE A 107 10.94 -4.92 -8.60
N PRO A 108 11.45 -5.98 -7.95
CA PRO A 108 11.62 -5.98 -6.50
C PRO A 108 12.78 -5.07 -6.09
N HIS A 109 12.81 -4.68 -4.82
CA HIS A 109 13.98 -4.08 -4.20
C HIS A 109 15.23 -4.97 -4.42
N PRO A 110 16.43 -4.39 -4.64
CA PRO A 110 17.66 -5.16 -4.83
C PRO A 110 18.03 -6.05 -3.64
N ASP A 111 17.81 -5.57 -2.42
CA ASP A 111 17.87 -6.38 -1.20
C ASP A 111 16.61 -7.25 -1.08
N ARG A 112 16.79 -8.57 -0.93
CA ARG A 112 15.71 -9.57 -0.86
C ARG A 112 14.88 -9.46 0.43
N GLY A 113 15.49 -8.98 1.51
CA GLY A 113 14.83 -8.81 2.82
C GLY A 113 13.87 -7.62 2.86
N VAL A 114 13.93 -6.72 1.87
CA VAL A 114 13.06 -5.56 1.78
C VAL A 114 11.76 -5.92 1.08
N ASP A 115 10.63 -5.52 1.66
CA ASP A 115 9.30 -5.82 1.13
C ASP A 115 8.74 -4.69 0.24
N LEU A 116 9.56 -4.22 -0.71
CA LEU A 116 9.16 -3.19 -1.67
C LEU A 116 9.29 -3.67 -3.12
N ALA A 117 8.36 -3.25 -3.96
CA ALA A 117 8.39 -3.46 -5.39
C ALA A 117 7.87 -2.25 -6.16
N CYS A 118 8.30 -2.11 -7.41
CA CYS A 118 7.78 -1.09 -8.30
C CYS A 118 7.48 -1.61 -9.70
N LEU A 119 6.52 -0.97 -10.37
CA LEU A 119 6.11 -1.25 -11.74
C LEU A 119 6.16 0.06 -12.55
N PRO A 120 6.88 0.10 -13.68
CA PRO A 120 6.86 1.27 -14.55
C PRO A 120 5.50 1.36 -15.23
N LEU A 121 4.84 2.50 -15.12
CA LEU A 121 3.58 2.78 -15.79
C LEU A 121 3.81 3.83 -16.88
N PRO A 122 3.54 3.51 -18.16
CA PRO A 122 3.61 4.49 -19.23
C PRO A 122 2.37 5.40 -19.21
N LEU A 123 2.02 6.00 -18.06
CA LEU A 123 0.83 6.84 -17.93
C LEU A 123 0.93 8.02 -18.89
N HIS A 124 0.23 7.95 -20.02
CA HIS A 124 0.14 9.10 -20.91
C HIS A 124 -0.88 10.09 -20.35
N PRO A 125 -0.64 11.41 -20.43
CA PRO A 125 -1.61 12.42 -20.00
C PRO A 125 -3.01 12.28 -20.62
N ARG A 126 -3.13 11.56 -21.74
CA ARG A 126 -4.39 11.29 -22.45
C ARG A 126 -5.10 10.01 -22.01
N GLU A 127 -4.43 9.10 -21.31
CA GLU A 127 -5.00 7.80 -20.91
C GLU A 127 -5.81 7.88 -19.61
N SER A 128 -5.59 8.93 -18.81
CA SER A 128 -6.42 9.20 -17.65
C SER A 128 -7.63 10.04 -18.03
N LYS A 129 -8.81 9.44 -17.98
CA LYS A 129 -10.10 10.14 -18.12
C LYS A 129 -10.36 11.13 -16.97
N SER A 130 -9.56 11.08 -15.89
CA SER A 130 -9.66 11.91 -14.68
C SER A 130 -8.56 12.99 -14.56
N GLY A 131 -7.76 13.23 -15.61
CA GLY A 131 -6.67 14.21 -15.61
C GLY A 131 -5.29 13.60 -15.30
N ARG A 132 -4.20 14.38 -15.36
CA ARG A 132 -2.84 13.84 -15.14
C ARG A 132 -2.75 13.20 -13.74
N PRO A 133 -2.38 11.91 -13.62
CA PRO A 133 -2.14 11.29 -12.33
C PRO A 133 -1.09 12.08 -11.55
N THR A 134 -1.43 12.50 -10.33
CA THR A 134 -0.47 13.18 -9.46
C THR A 134 0.56 12.16 -8.99
N SER A 135 1.79 12.61 -8.77
CA SER A 135 2.87 11.74 -8.31
C SER A 135 3.69 12.43 -7.25
N ILE A 136 4.22 11.64 -6.33
CA ILE A 136 5.16 12.12 -5.32
C ILE A 136 6.49 12.42 -6.02
N ALA A 137 7.00 13.64 -5.80
CA ALA A 137 8.28 14.04 -6.33
C ALA A 137 9.41 13.45 -5.47
N TRP A 138 10.58 13.27 -6.07
CA TRP A 138 11.77 12.81 -5.35
C TRP A 138 12.13 13.69 -4.12
N MET A 139 11.85 14.99 -4.23
CA MET A 139 12.13 16.00 -3.18
C MET A 139 11.19 15.88 -1.97
N ASP A 140 10.03 15.24 -2.14
CA ASP A 140 9.05 15.03 -1.06
C ASP A 140 9.45 13.87 -0.13
N ILE A 141 10.49 13.11 -0.49
CA ILE A 141 10.95 11.94 0.26
C ILE A 141 11.84 12.40 1.41
N ALA A 142 11.43 12.07 2.63
CA ALA A 142 12.09 12.41 3.88
C ALA A 142 13.59 12.07 3.90
N ALA A 143 14.32 12.86 4.68
CA ALA A 143 15.66 12.52 5.14
C ALA A 143 15.58 11.74 6.46
N THR A 144 16.66 11.08 6.87
CA THR A 144 16.70 10.30 8.12
C THR A 144 16.37 11.15 9.35
N VAL A 145 16.68 12.45 9.32
CA VAL A 145 16.38 13.39 10.40
C VAL A 145 14.88 13.58 10.65
N ASP A 146 14.04 13.39 9.63
CA ASP A 146 12.58 13.46 9.75
C ASP A 146 11.99 12.23 10.47
N LEU A 147 12.77 11.16 10.65
CA LEU A 147 12.32 9.94 11.31
C LEU A 147 12.80 9.89 12.77
N TYR A 148 11.87 10.12 13.68
CA TYR A 148 12.09 10.06 15.13
C TYR A 148 10.83 9.57 15.85
N GLU A 149 11.00 8.98 17.02
CA GLU A 149 9.89 8.51 17.85
C GLU A 149 9.06 9.69 18.34
N GLY A 150 7.73 9.53 18.37
CA GLY A 150 6.78 10.59 18.68
C GLY A 150 6.41 11.47 17.49
N ALA A 151 7.12 11.40 16.36
CA ALA A 151 6.79 12.19 15.19
C ALA A 151 5.36 11.90 14.71
N PRO A 152 4.50 12.92 14.51
CA PRO A 152 3.13 12.72 14.06
C PRO A 152 3.11 12.28 12.61
N VAL A 153 2.30 11.27 12.32
CA VAL A 153 2.19 10.70 10.98
C VAL A 153 0.76 10.64 10.48
N VAL A 154 0.62 10.69 9.16
CA VAL A 154 -0.59 10.34 8.43
C VAL A 154 -0.31 9.18 7.49
N VAL A 155 -1.18 8.18 7.52
CA VAL A 155 -1.17 7.00 6.67
C VAL A 155 -2.33 7.08 5.70
N LEU A 156 -2.05 6.88 4.41
CA LEU A 156 -3.09 6.72 3.38
C LEU A 156 -3.19 5.25 2.99
N GLY A 157 -4.41 4.74 2.84
CA GLY A 157 -4.61 3.37 2.36
C GLY A 157 -6.05 3.04 2.01
N TYR A 158 -6.20 1.94 1.29
CA TYR A 158 -7.49 1.35 0.92
C TYR A 158 -7.68 0.06 1.72
N PRO A 159 -8.36 0.08 2.87
CA PRO A 159 -8.59 -1.16 3.62
C PRO A 159 -9.50 -2.11 2.84
N ALA A 160 -9.20 -3.40 2.91
CA ALA A 160 -9.92 -4.44 2.17
C ALA A 160 -11.40 -4.60 2.58
N ALA A 161 -11.77 -4.17 3.79
CA ALA A 161 -13.11 -4.34 4.36
C ALA A 161 -14.14 -3.27 3.95
N PHE A 162 -13.75 -2.27 3.15
CA PHE A 162 -14.67 -1.23 2.70
C PHE A 162 -15.11 -1.48 1.26
N ASP A 163 -16.42 -1.56 1.04
CA ASP A 163 -16.99 -1.34 -0.28
C ASP A 163 -16.51 0.02 -0.74
N ILE A 164 -15.62 0.04 -1.75
CA ILE A 164 -15.11 1.27 -2.30
C ILE A 164 -16.33 2.08 -2.79
N PRO A 165 -16.58 3.29 -2.22
CA PRO A 165 -17.68 4.15 -2.63
C PRO A 165 -17.55 4.55 -4.11
N ASP A 166 -18.58 5.19 -4.67
CA ASP A 166 -18.54 5.71 -6.05
C ASP A 166 -17.40 6.71 -6.31
N SER A 167 -16.80 7.26 -5.25
CA SER A 167 -15.53 7.98 -5.25
C SER A 167 -14.48 7.23 -4.40
N PRO A 168 -13.53 6.52 -5.02
CA PRO A 168 -12.58 5.64 -4.36
C PRO A 168 -11.39 6.42 -3.76
N ARG A 169 -11.58 7.23 -2.73
CA ARG A 169 -10.46 7.97 -2.09
C ARG A 169 -9.80 7.15 -0.98
N ALA A 170 -8.47 7.23 -0.90
CA ALA A 170 -7.72 6.61 0.19
C ALA A 170 -8.18 7.14 1.56
N ILE A 171 -8.40 6.21 2.50
CA ILE A 171 -8.73 6.53 3.88
C ILE A 171 -7.49 7.12 4.55
N VAL A 172 -7.72 8.20 5.28
CA VAL A 172 -6.69 8.91 6.04
C VAL A 172 -6.74 8.40 7.47
N ARG A 173 -5.58 7.99 7.98
CA ARG A 173 -5.40 7.63 9.39
C ARG A 173 -4.26 8.45 9.95
N GLN A 174 -4.36 8.81 11.22
CA GLN A 174 -3.31 9.51 11.93
C GLN A 174 -2.66 8.55 12.93
N GLY A 175 -1.45 8.90 13.35
CA GLY A 175 -0.68 8.13 14.32
C GLY A 175 0.59 8.85 14.71
N ILE A 176 1.51 8.10 15.32
CA ILE A 176 2.88 8.53 15.57
C ILE A 176 3.87 7.47 15.11
N VAL A 177 5.14 7.85 14.95
CA VAL A 177 6.24 6.89 14.93
C VAL A 177 6.45 6.37 16.35
N SER A 178 6.30 5.05 16.55
CA SER A 178 6.35 4.42 17.88
C SER A 178 7.71 3.83 18.22
N TRP A 179 8.45 3.44 17.19
CA TRP A 179 9.76 2.82 17.38
C TRP A 179 10.62 2.99 16.13
N VAL A 180 11.88 3.36 16.32
CA VAL A 180 12.89 3.38 15.27
C VAL A 180 14.07 2.50 15.65
N SER A 181 14.76 1.92 14.66
CA SER A 181 15.98 1.16 14.94
C SER A 181 17.02 2.05 15.64
N PRO A 182 17.49 1.67 16.84
CA PRO A 182 18.48 2.45 17.57
C PRO A 182 19.86 2.38 16.90
N THR A 183 20.15 1.31 16.16
CA THR A 183 21.45 1.11 15.49
C THR A 183 21.45 1.60 14.05
N ARG A 184 20.31 1.56 13.34
CA ARG A 184 20.20 1.90 11.92
C ARG A 184 18.94 2.70 11.57
N PRO A 185 18.72 3.87 12.21
CA PRO A 185 17.53 4.68 11.97
C PRO A 185 17.42 5.08 10.49
N GLY A 186 16.21 4.97 9.93
CA GLY A 186 15.91 5.32 8.53
C GLY A 186 16.46 4.36 7.47
N SER A 187 17.26 3.37 7.85
CA SER A 187 17.77 2.31 6.95
C SER A 187 17.08 0.96 7.18
N GLU A 188 16.45 0.79 8.34
CA GLU A 188 15.62 -0.36 8.69
C GLU A 188 14.15 0.02 8.82
N VAL A 189 13.30 -1.02 8.86
CA VAL A 189 11.88 -0.86 9.14
C VAL A 189 11.67 -0.17 10.48
N PHE A 190 10.62 0.63 10.57
CA PHE A 190 10.20 1.31 11.80
C PHE A 190 8.72 1.00 12.08
N LEU A 191 8.29 1.27 13.31
CA LEU A 191 6.91 1.06 13.73
C LEU A 191 6.15 2.38 13.81
N ILE A 192 4.89 2.34 13.42
CA ILE A 192 3.93 3.39 13.66
C ILE A 192 2.76 2.87 14.50
N ASP A 193 2.22 3.72 15.36
CA ASP A 193 0.97 3.50 16.08
C ASP A 193 -0.14 4.17 15.27
N SER A 194 -0.77 3.37 14.42
CA SER A 194 -1.89 3.76 13.59
C SER A 194 -2.63 2.52 13.15
N HIS A 195 -3.96 2.61 13.07
CA HIS A 195 -4.81 1.48 12.72
C HIS A 195 -4.62 0.97 11.29
N VAL A 196 -3.54 0.21 11.08
CA VAL A 196 -3.19 -0.42 9.82
C VAL A 196 -3.84 -1.80 9.73
N PHE A 197 -4.55 -2.04 8.63
CA PHE A 197 -5.27 -3.28 8.34
C PHE A 197 -4.87 -3.82 6.96
N PRO A 198 -5.23 -5.07 6.63
CA PRO A 198 -5.11 -5.60 5.27
C PRO A 198 -5.69 -4.64 4.24
N GLY A 199 -4.97 -4.45 3.13
CA GLY A 199 -5.26 -3.45 2.10
C GLY A 199 -4.48 -2.12 2.23
N ASN A 200 -4.04 -1.75 3.45
CA ASN A 200 -3.13 -0.62 3.62
C ASN A 200 -1.68 -0.93 3.21
N SER A 201 -1.32 -2.21 3.02
CA SER A 201 -0.02 -2.61 2.50
C SER A 201 0.29 -1.91 1.18
N GLY A 202 1.44 -1.26 1.09
CA GLY A 202 1.83 -0.41 -0.03
C GLY A 202 1.36 1.05 0.10
N GLY A 203 0.66 1.41 1.17
CA GLY A 203 0.20 2.77 1.46
C GLY A 203 1.31 3.69 1.98
N PRO A 204 1.30 4.98 1.62
CA PRO A 204 2.31 5.93 2.06
C PRO A 204 2.09 6.41 3.50
N VAL A 205 3.20 6.62 4.20
CA VAL A 205 3.25 7.25 5.53
C VAL A 205 3.95 8.59 5.40
N PHE A 206 3.28 9.66 5.82
CA PHE A 206 3.81 11.02 5.79
C PHE A 206 4.02 11.54 7.20
N ARG A 207 5.11 12.26 7.42
CA ARG A 207 5.30 13.08 8.62
C ARG A 207 4.47 14.35 8.48
N LEU A 208 3.77 14.73 9.54
CA LEU A 208 3.15 16.05 9.64
C LEU A 208 4.11 17.05 10.29
N PRO A 209 3.96 18.36 10.00
CA PRO A 209 4.59 19.39 10.79
C PRO A 209 4.22 19.20 12.27
N ASP A 210 5.20 19.36 13.15
CA ASP A 210 5.05 19.20 14.58
C ASP A 210 5.58 20.45 15.29
N ASN A 211 5.11 20.68 16.51
CA ASN A 211 5.60 21.75 17.36
C ASN A 211 6.96 21.42 17.98
N MET A 212 7.39 20.16 17.89
CA MET A 212 8.64 19.65 18.45
C MET A 212 9.42 18.84 17.42
N ASP A 213 10.69 19.19 17.22
CA ASP A 213 11.63 18.41 16.42
C ASP A 213 12.19 17.23 17.24
N ARG A 214 13.04 16.42 16.60
CA ARG A 214 13.75 15.29 17.24
C ARG A 214 14.53 15.68 18.51
N ALA A 215 15.02 16.92 18.60
CA ALA A 215 15.79 17.43 19.74
C ALA A 215 14.90 18.10 20.79
N GLY A 216 13.57 18.09 20.62
CA GLY A 216 12.64 18.75 21.51
C GLY A 216 12.65 20.28 21.38
N ARG A 217 13.03 20.81 20.22
CA ARG A 217 12.98 22.25 19.93
C ARG A 217 11.81 22.55 19.01
N ARG A 218 11.34 23.79 19.04
CA ARG A 218 10.35 24.25 18.06
C ARG A 218 11.02 24.35 16.69
N PRO A 219 10.55 23.62 15.66
CA PRO A 219 11.14 23.71 14.34
C PRO A 219 10.78 25.05 13.69
N ASP A 220 11.74 25.65 12.97
CA ASP A 220 11.56 26.94 12.30
C ASP A 220 10.57 26.85 11.13
N GLU A 221 10.66 25.76 10.34
CA GLU A 221 9.71 25.42 9.28
C GLU A 221 9.64 23.90 9.11
N GLY A 222 8.46 23.37 8.77
CA GLY A 222 8.27 21.93 8.56
C GLY A 222 7.28 21.66 7.44
N GLY A 223 7.74 20.97 6.40
CA GLY A 223 6.88 20.44 5.34
C GLY A 223 6.33 19.05 5.66
N ILE A 224 5.36 18.60 4.87
CA ILE A 224 4.92 17.20 4.88
C ILE A 224 5.90 16.39 4.05
N THR A 225 6.48 15.36 4.64
CA THR A 225 7.50 14.51 4.01
C THR A 225 7.09 13.05 4.03
N LEU A 226 7.33 12.32 2.94
CA LEU A 226 7.08 10.88 2.89
C LEU A 226 8.16 10.14 3.73
N LEU A 227 7.75 9.48 4.81
CA LEU A 227 8.61 8.67 5.67
C LEU A 227 8.80 7.24 5.16
N GLY A 228 7.83 6.69 4.43
CA GLY A 228 7.92 5.31 3.98
C GLY A 228 6.64 4.73 3.42
N ILE A 229 6.66 3.41 3.22
CA ILE A 229 5.53 2.61 2.73
C ILE A 229 5.19 1.55 3.77
N VAL A 230 3.92 1.45 4.14
CA VAL A 230 3.42 0.39 5.02
C VAL A 230 3.59 -0.96 4.35
N THR A 231 4.17 -1.93 5.03
CA THR A 231 4.32 -3.31 4.51
C THR A 231 3.65 -4.36 5.35
N GLN A 232 3.38 -4.10 6.63
CA GLN A 232 2.76 -5.10 7.48
C GLN A 232 1.91 -4.46 8.58
N ALA A 233 0.76 -5.05 8.87
CA ALA A 233 0.07 -4.83 10.15
C ALA A 233 0.61 -5.82 11.19
N ARG A 234 0.77 -5.40 12.44
CA ARG A 234 1.08 -6.32 13.54
C ARG A 234 -0.21 -6.97 14.02
N ILE A 235 -0.27 -8.28 13.81
CA ILE A 235 -1.41 -9.14 14.14
C ILE A 235 -0.91 -10.16 15.15
N GLN A 236 -1.70 -10.38 16.19
CA GLN A 236 -1.48 -11.43 17.18
C GLN A 236 -2.60 -12.45 17.07
N SER A 237 -2.26 -13.74 17.02
CA SER A 237 -3.24 -14.82 17.09
C SER A 237 -3.60 -15.06 18.55
N LEU A 238 -4.88 -14.90 18.90
CA LEU A 238 -5.41 -15.14 20.24
C LEU A 238 -6.44 -16.26 20.23
N PRO A 239 -6.64 -17.01 21.32
CA PRO A 239 -7.74 -17.97 21.41
C PRO A 239 -9.10 -17.27 21.30
N LEU A 240 -10.00 -17.86 20.51
CA LEU A 240 -11.38 -17.39 20.38
C LEU A 240 -12.12 -17.62 21.69
N LEU A 241 -12.75 -16.56 22.21
CA LEU A 241 -13.52 -16.62 23.43
C LEU A 241 -15.02 -16.49 23.12
N ALA A 242 -15.85 -17.37 23.67
CA ALA A 242 -17.30 -17.28 23.68
C ALA A 242 -17.79 -17.23 25.14
N GLY A 243 -18.41 -16.12 25.54
CA GLY A 243 -18.84 -15.92 26.94
C GLY A 243 -17.69 -15.97 27.96
N GLY A 244 -16.48 -15.58 27.54
CA GLY A 244 -15.27 -15.63 28.38
C GLY A 244 -14.57 -17.00 28.46
N LYS A 245 -15.09 -18.03 27.77
CA LYS A 245 -14.45 -19.36 27.70
C LYS A 245 -13.83 -19.60 26.33
N GLN A 246 -12.70 -20.28 26.30
CA GLN A 246 -12.03 -20.66 25.06
C GLN A 246 -12.90 -21.63 24.25
N VAL A 247 -12.97 -21.38 22.95
CA VAL A 247 -13.63 -22.27 21.99
C VAL A 247 -12.58 -23.20 21.38
N ASP A 248 -12.80 -24.50 21.50
CA ASP A 248 -11.97 -25.51 20.85
C ASP A 248 -12.72 -26.14 19.68
N LEU A 249 -11.99 -26.44 18.60
CA LEU A 249 -12.47 -27.22 17.47
C LEU A 249 -12.26 -28.71 17.74
N TYR A 250 -13.32 -29.48 17.54
CA TYR A 250 -13.28 -30.94 17.46
C TYR A 250 -13.49 -31.34 16.00
N VAL A 251 -12.44 -31.88 15.38
CA VAL A 251 -12.51 -32.41 14.01
C VAL A 251 -12.78 -33.91 14.09
N GLU A 252 -13.81 -34.40 13.41
CA GLU A 252 -14.12 -35.84 13.35
C GLU A 252 -12.88 -36.65 12.95
N GLY A 253 -12.48 -37.61 13.79
CA GLY A 253 -11.30 -38.46 13.58
C GLY A 253 -10.02 -38.00 14.28
N LYS A 254 -9.96 -36.79 14.86
CA LYS A 254 -8.86 -36.36 15.74
C LYS A 254 -9.24 -36.52 17.21
N LYS A 255 -8.36 -37.13 18.02
CA LYS A 255 -8.56 -37.33 19.48
C LYS A 255 -8.32 -36.08 20.32
N ALA A 256 -7.61 -35.08 19.80
CA ALA A 256 -7.29 -33.84 20.51
C ALA A 256 -8.10 -32.67 19.96
N SER A 257 -8.64 -31.85 20.86
CA SER A 257 -9.24 -30.57 20.51
C SER A 257 -8.14 -29.55 20.22
N GLU A 258 -8.36 -28.68 19.24
CA GLU A 258 -7.41 -27.62 18.88
C GLU A 258 -8.05 -26.25 19.19
N PRO A 259 -7.34 -25.32 19.85
CA PRO A 259 -7.88 -24.01 20.15
C PRO A 259 -8.19 -23.26 18.86
N LEU A 260 -9.40 -22.71 18.75
CA LEU A 260 -9.76 -21.87 17.61
C LEU A 260 -9.05 -20.53 17.79
N LEU A 261 -8.16 -20.16 16.88
CA LEU A 261 -7.43 -18.90 16.94
C LEU A 261 -8.12 -17.82 16.11
N THR A 262 -8.15 -16.60 16.62
CA THR A 262 -8.65 -15.41 15.93
C THR A 262 -7.54 -14.36 15.81
N PRO A 263 -7.41 -13.66 14.66
CA PRO A 263 -6.46 -12.57 14.52
C PRO A 263 -6.92 -11.34 15.31
N SER A 264 -6.03 -10.80 16.14
CA SER A 264 -6.19 -9.53 16.85
C SER A 264 -5.23 -8.49 16.30
N PHE A 265 -5.75 -7.35 15.87
CA PHE A 265 -4.94 -6.25 15.33
C PHE A 265 -4.43 -5.39 16.47
N LEU A 266 -3.10 -5.26 16.59
CA LEU A 266 -2.48 -4.50 17.68
C LEU A 266 -2.49 -2.98 17.45
N GLY A 267 -2.98 -2.50 16.31
CA GLY A 267 -2.92 -1.08 15.94
C GLY A 267 -1.52 -0.59 15.57
N LEU A 268 -0.55 -1.49 15.39
CA LEU A 268 0.81 -1.15 14.97
C LEU A 268 1.04 -1.51 13.50
N GLY A 269 1.68 -0.59 12.77
CA GLY A 269 2.12 -0.78 11.39
C GLY A 269 3.64 -0.86 11.28
N LEU A 270 4.14 -1.80 10.48
CA LEU A 270 5.54 -1.85 10.04
C LEU A 270 5.69 -1.07 8.74
N VAL A 271 6.71 -0.20 8.69
CA VAL A 271 6.94 0.69 7.56
C VAL A 271 8.35 0.52 7.03
N GLU A 272 8.45 0.33 5.71
CA GLU A 272 9.71 0.38 4.99
C GLU A 272 10.12 1.85 4.76
N PRO A 273 11.31 2.28 5.20
CA PRO A 273 11.69 3.69 5.14
C PRO A 273 11.85 4.22 3.71
N ALA A 274 11.60 5.51 3.58
CA ALA A 274 11.70 6.30 2.35
C ALA A 274 13.04 6.13 1.61
N PHE A 275 14.13 5.91 2.35
CA PHE A 275 15.44 5.61 1.78
C PHE A 275 15.45 4.34 0.90
N ARG A 276 14.75 3.27 1.30
CA ARG A 276 14.65 2.03 0.51
C ARG A 276 13.82 2.23 -0.76
N ILE A 277 12.85 3.15 -0.74
CA ILE A 277 12.11 3.56 -1.96
C ILE A 277 13.06 4.21 -2.97
N LYS A 278 13.94 5.11 -2.51
CA LYS A 278 14.97 5.74 -3.36
C LYS A 278 15.87 4.69 -4.01
N GLN A 279 16.36 3.73 -3.22
CA GLN A 279 17.19 2.62 -3.71
C GLN A 279 16.45 1.76 -4.75
N LEU A 280 15.18 1.41 -4.49
CA LEU A 280 14.33 0.67 -5.42
C LEU A 280 14.19 1.40 -6.75
N LEU A 281 13.79 2.67 -6.74
CA LEU A 281 13.52 3.45 -7.94
C LEU A 281 14.77 3.64 -8.81
N VAL A 282 15.93 3.90 -8.19
CA VAL A 282 17.22 4.01 -8.91
C VAL A 282 17.59 2.68 -9.56
N SER A 283 17.54 1.59 -8.80
CA SER A 283 17.86 0.24 -9.29
C SER A 283 16.92 -0.20 -10.42
N ALA A 284 15.62 0.03 -10.24
CA ALA A 284 14.59 -0.32 -11.23
C ALA A 284 14.74 0.49 -12.51
N THR A 285 15.05 1.79 -12.42
CA THR A 285 15.28 2.65 -13.59
C THR A 285 16.45 2.15 -14.43
N ASN A 286 17.57 1.81 -13.78
CA ASN A 286 18.74 1.27 -14.45
C ASN A 286 18.44 -0.06 -15.14
N ARG A 287 17.72 -0.98 -14.45
CA ARG A 287 17.31 -2.26 -15.02
C ARG A 287 16.31 -2.10 -16.17
N HIS A 288 15.37 -1.17 -16.07
CA HIS A 288 14.38 -0.91 -17.12
C HIS A 288 15.03 -0.34 -18.38
N ARG A 289 15.99 0.59 -18.25
CA ARG A 289 16.77 1.10 -19.40
C ARG A 289 17.54 -0.01 -20.10
N ARG A 290 18.19 -0.91 -19.35
CA ARG A 290 18.91 -2.08 -19.91
C ARG A 290 17.96 -3.02 -20.65
N ARG A 291 16.78 -3.31 -20.09
CA ARG A 291 15.75 -4.16 -20.76
C ARG A 291 15.27 -3.55 -22.08
N LYS A 292 15.13 -2.22 -22.16
CA LYS A 292 14.75 -1.52 -23.41
C LYS A 292 15.86 -1.49 -24.44
N ALA A 293 17.12 -1.35 -24.02
CA ALA A 293 18.27 -1.35 -24.93
C ALA A 293 18.54 -2.74 -25.53
N CYS A 294 18.21 -3.82 -24.82
CA CYS A 294 18.32 -5.21 -25.29
C CYS A 294 17.07 -5.75 -26.00
N ALA A 295 16.01 -4.95 -26.15
CA ALA A 295 14.85 -5.35 -26.92
C ALA A 295 15.17 -5.15 -28.41
N PRO A 296 15.04 -6.21 -29.25
CA PRO A 296 15.29 -6.12 -30.69
C PRO A 296 14.30 -5.17 -31.38
#